data_AF-A0A3Q8RRQ5-F1
#
_entry.id   AF-A0A3Q8RRQ5-F1
#
_cell.length_a   1.000
_cell.length_b   1.000
_cell.length_c   1.000
_cell.angle_alpha   90.00
_cell.angle_beta   90.00
_cell.angle_gamma   90.00
#
_symmetry.space_group_name_H-M   'P 1'
#
loop_
_entity.id
_entity.type
_entity.pdbx_description
1 polymer ?
#
loop_
_entity_poly.entity_id
_entity_poly.type
_entity_poly.pdbx_seq_one_letter_code
_entity_poly.pdbx_strand_id
1 'polypeptide(L)'
;MKVIKNILTVIIVLTSISLSAQELKHVDKSIISVNDLPEYVVITSENTKLLGGINITIDSKKSDYQNILEELETLLQNRKKLKIRNQTDLLNALSKLGFEYVDAYNATAGTLGVGGGDDIDIFGSEAKYRINMVFRKKTSFRN
;
A
#
# COMPACT_ATOMS: atom_id res chain seq x y z
N MET A 1 12.92 51.60 -38.06
CA MET A 1 13.49 50.23 -37.96
C MET A 1 14.02 49.86 -36.57
N LYS A 2 14.62 50.77 -35.78
CA LYS A 2 15.12 50.48 -34.42
C LYS A 2 14.03 50.12 -33.38
N VAL A 3 12.86 50.77 -33.44
CA VAL A 3 11.77 50.54 -32.47
C VAL A 3 11.14 49.16 -32.60
N ILE A 4 10.99 48.66 -33.84
CA ILE A 4 10.40 47.33 -34.13
C ILE A 4 11.32 46.21 -33.60
N LYS A 5 12.65 46.37 -33.72
CA LYS A 5 13.61 45.42 -33.14
C LYS A 5 13.49 45.33 -31.62
N ASN A 6 13.33 46.47 -30.94
CA ASN A 6 13.22 46.50 -29.48
C ASN A 6 11.91 45.87 -28.96
N ILE A 7 10.79 46.05 -29.69
CA ILE A 7 9.51 45.41 -29.34
C ILE A 7 9.59 43.88 -29.49
N LEU A 8 10.25 43.39 -30.55
CA LEU A 8 10.41 41.96 -30.77
C LEU A 8 11.26 41.29 -29.67
N THR A 9 12.28 42.00 -29.16
CA THR A 9 13.13 41.50 -28.07
C THR A 9 12.35 41.38 -26.76
N VAL A 10 11.47 42.34 -26.45
CA VAL A 10 10.65 42.32 -25.22
C VAL A 10 9.65 41.15 -25.23
N ILE A 11 9.07 40.82 -26.40
CA ILE A 11 8.11 39.71 -26.53
C ILE A 11 8.81 38.35 -26.32
N ILE A 12 10.05 38.17 -26.79
CA ILE A 12 10.82 36.92 -26.60
C ILE A 12 11.27 36.73 -25.13
N VAL A 13 11.53 37.83 -24.41
CA VAL A 13 11.83 37.79 -22.97
C VAL A 13 10.58 37.51 -22.13
N LEU A 14 9.40 37.96 -22.57
CA LEU A 14 8.14 37.71 -21.85
C LEU A 14 7.62 36.26 -21.99
N THR A 15 7.92 35.58 -23.11
CA THR A 15 7.49 34.18 -23.30
C THR A 15 8.37 33.17 -22.58
N SER A 16 9.57 33.55 -22.13
CA SER A 16 10.47 32.68 -21.36
C SER A 16 10.12 32.63 -19.86
N ILE A 17 9.22 33.48 -19.38
CA ILE A 17 8.83 33.54 -17.95
C ILE A 17 7.61 32.63 -17.65
N SER A 18 6.95 32.07 -18.67
CA SER A 18 5.71 31.31 -18.49
C SER A 18 5.89 29.80 -18.29
N LEU A 19 7.12 29.27 -18.24
CA LEU A 19 7.37 27.81 -18.18
C LEU A 19 7.77 27.26 -16.80
N SER A 20 7.71 28.05 -15.73
CA SER A 20 8.11 27.59 -14.39
C SER A 20 7.03 27.86 -13.34
N ALA A 21 5.86 27.22 -13.45
CA ALA A 21 4.86 27.24 -12.36
C ALA A 21 3.86 26.07 -12.37
N GLN A 22 4.09 24.99 -13.13
CA GLN A 22 3.39 23.72 -12.85
C GLN A 22 4.20 22.90 -11.86
N GLU A 23 4.26 23.35 -10.61
CA GLU A 23 4.48 22.42 -9.50
C GLU A 23 3.20 21.61 -9.31
N LEU A 24 3.03 20.59 -10.15
CA LEU A 24 2.19 19.43 -9.86
C LEU A 24 2.84 18.66 -8.69
N LYS A 25 2.75 19.20 -7.48
CA LYS A 25 3.15 18.54 -6.23
C LYS A 25 2.03 18.64 -5.20
N HIS A 26 0.84 18.21 -5.59
CA HIS A 26 -0.03 17.48 -4.68
C HIS A 26 0.17 15.98 -4.92
N VAL A 27 1.43 15.54 -4.79
CA VAL A 27 1.68 14.12 -4.56
C VAL A 27 1.48 13.95 -3.07
N ASP A 28 0.31 13.44 -2.68
CA ASP A 28 0.01 12.93 -1.34
C ASP A 28 1.13 11.98 -0.94
N LYS A 29 2.19 12.53 -0.36
CA LYS A 29 3.34 11.79 0.10
C LYS A 29 2.99 11.45 1.54
N SER A 30 2.18 10.40 1.70
CA SER A 30 2.20 9.57 2.91
C SER A 30 3.60 8.95 2.94
N ILE A 31 4.60 9.73 3.37
CA ILE A 31 5.98 9.28 3.54
C ILE A 31 5.97 8.51 4.85
N ILE A 32 5.53 7.26 4.79
CA ILE A 32 5.69 6.36 5.92
C ILE A 32 7.19 6.06 5.97
N SER A 33 7.85 6.56 7.01
CA SER A 33 9.22 6.17 7.31
C SER A 33 9.21 4.75 7.86
N VAL A 34 10.03 3.86 7.28
CA VAL A 34 10.18 2.50 7.81
C VAL A 34 10.67 2.50 9.26
N ASN A 35 11.35 3.56 9.70
CA ASN A 35 11.82 3.67 11.07
C ASN A 35 10.67 3.84 12.07
N ASP A 36 9.56 4.45 11.65
CA ASP A 36 8.39 4.72 12.49
C ASP A 36 7.46 3.50 12.60
N LEU A 37 7.62 2.52 11.72
CA LEU A 37 6.88 1.25 11.75
C LEU A 37 7.39 0.32 12.87
N PRO A 38 6.61 -0.66 13.33
CA PRO A 38 7.11 -1.69 14.24
C PRO A 38 8.13 -2.62 13.57
N GLU A 39 8.92 -3.34 14.37
CA GLU A 39 9.89 -4.32 13.84
C GLU A 39 9.20 -5.41 13.01
N TYR A 40 8.02 -5.84 13.42
CA TYR A 40 7.20 -6.84 12.74
C TYR A 40 5.84 -6.25 12.36
N VAL A 41 5.36 -6.63 11.17
CA VAL A 41 4.00 -6.31 10.70
C VAL A 41 3.36 -7.60 10.21
N VAL A 42 2.13 -7.85 10.65
CA VAL A 42 1.29 -8.94 10.13
C VAL A 42 0.25 -8.35 9.19
N ILE A 43 0.23 -8.84 7.95
CA ILE A 43 -0.71 -8.37 6.92
C ILE A 43 -1.59 -9.53 6.47
N THR A 44 -2.90 -9.36 6.59
CA THR A 44 -3.88 -10.27 6.02
C THR A 44 -4.11 -9.93 4.56
N SER A 45 -3.96 -10.92 3.68
CA SER A 45 -4.36 -10.85 2.27
C SER A 45 -5.57 -11.76 2.01
N GLU A 46 -6.62 -11.22 1.37
CA GLU A 46 -7.83 -11.96 1.00
C GLU A 46 -8.07 -11.86 -0.51
N ASN A 47 -8.26 -12.98 -1.20
CA ASN A 47 -8.62 -12.96 -2.63
C ASN A 47 -10.02 -12.37 -2.84
N THR A 48 -10.14 -11.43 -3.78
CA THR A 48 -11.42 -10.79 -4.14
C THR A 48 -11.98 -11.39 -5.43
N LYS A 49 -13.25 -11.80 -5.42
CA LYS A 49 -13.88 -12.54 -6.54
C LYS A 49 -14.37 -11.65 -7.68
N LEU A 50 -14.69 -10.38 -7.40
CA LEU A 50 -15.50 -9.58 -8.32
C LEU A 50 -14.71 -8.90 -9.45
N LEU A 51 -13.42 -8.57 -9.24
CA LEU A 51 -12.62 -7.79 -10.21
C LEU A 51 -11.16 -8.25 -10.34
N GLY A 52 -10.81 -9.37 -9.71
CA GLY A 52 -9.41 -9.72 -9.45
C GLY A 52 -8.76 -8.74 -8.46
N GLY A 53 -7.72 -9.20 -7.76
CA GLY A 53 -7.11 -8.41 -6.70
C GLY A 53 -7.11 -9.12 -5.36
N ILE A 54 -6.30 -8.60 -4.45
CA ILE A 54 -6.36 -8.95 -3.03
C ILE A 54 -6.88 -7.76 -2.22
N ASN A 55 -7.71 -8.05 -1.23
CA ASN A 55 -7.96 -7.13 -0.13
C ASN A 55 -6.82 -7.28 0.87
N ILE A 56 -6.38 -6.16 1.44
CA ILE A 56 -5.23 -6.09 2.34
C ILE A 56 -5.73 -5.49 3.65
N THR A 57 -5.40 -6.10 4.78
CA THR A 57 -5.80 -5.60 6.10
C THR A 57 -4.63 -5.78 7.08
N ILE A 58 -4.46 -4.81 7.97
CA ILE A 58 -3.47 -4.82 9.05
C ILE A 58 -4.24 -4.58 10.35
N ASP A 59 -4.11 -5.49 11.32
CA ASP A 59 -4.71 -5.25 12.64
C ASP A 59 -3.88 -4.20 13.40
N SER A 60 -4.45 -3.00 13.50
CA SER A 60 -3.81 -1.84 14.15
C SER A 60 -4.41 -1.52 15.51
N LYS A 61 -5.60 -2.06 15.83
CA LYS A 61 -6.36 -1.64 17.02
C LYS A 61 -5.63 -2.05 18.28
N LYS A 62 -5.58 -1.15 19.27
CA LYS A 62 -4.90 -1.37 20.56
C LYS A 62 -3.38 -1.60 20.45
N SER A 63 -2.77 -1.26 19.31
CA SER A 63 -1.33 -1.21 19.14
C SER A 63 -0.81 0.19 19.46
N ASP A 64 0.39 0.29 20.06
CA ASP A 64 1.09 1.58 20.20
C ASP A 64 1.42 2.20 18.82
N TYR A 65 1.42 1.38 17.76
CA TYR A 65 1.67 1.78 16.38
C TYR A 65 0.38 2.01 15.58
N GLN A 66 -0.78 2.15 16.23
CA GLN A 66 -2.08 2.17 15.54
C GLN A 66 -2.12 3.13 14.34
N ASN A 67 -1.77 4.40 14.56
CA ASN A 67 -1.85 5.44 13.52
C ASN A 67 -0.96 5.09 12.30
N ILE A 68 0.29 4.69 12.54
CA ILE A 68 1.23 4.39 11.44
C ILE A 68 0.86 3.10 10.70
N LEU A 69 0.25 2.14 11.38
CA LEU A 69 -0.26 0.91 10.77
C LEU A 69 -1.51 1.17 9.91
N GLU A 70 -2.40 2.06 10.34
CA GLU A 70 -3.56 2.51 9.55
C GLU A 70 -3.12 3.27 8.27
N GLU A 71 -2.09 4.11 8.38
CA GLU A 71 -1.47 4.76 7.24
C GLU A 71 -0.84 3.73 6.28
N LEU A 72 -0.14 2.72 6.81
CA LEU A 72 0.46 1.65 6.01
C LEU A 72 -0.61 0.85 5.27
N GLU A 73 -1.69 0.48 5.94
CA GLU A 73 -2.82 -0.20 5.31
C GLU A 73 -3.40 0.66 4.17
N THR A 74 -3.65 1.95 4.44
CA THR A 74 -4.18 2.89 3.44
C THR A 74 -3.24 3.01 2.23
N LEU A 75 -1.93 3.07 2.46
CA LEU A 75 -0.93 3.11 1.40
C LEU A 75 -0.96 1.84 0.53
N LEU A 76 -1.03 0.66 1.16
CA LEU A 76 -1.03 -0.63 0.47
C LEU A 76 -2.34 -0.88 -0.29
N GLN A 77 -3.47 -0.42 0.24
CA GLN A 77 -4.77 -0.47 -0.44
C GLN A 77 -4.87 0.54 -1.60
N ASN A 78 -4.03 1.58 -1.62
CA ASN A 78 -4.09 2.62 -2.63
C ASN A 78 -3.64 2.12 -4.01
N ARG A 79 -4.63 1.74 -4.83
CA ARG A 79 -4.44 1.26 -6.21
C ARG A 79 -3.79 2.30 -7.14
N LYS A 80 -3.84 3.59 -6.83
CA LYS A 80 -3.19 4.64 -7.65
C LYS A 80 -1.69 4.74 -7.39
N LYS A 81 -1.26 4.42 -6.16
CA LYS A 81 0.15 4.53 -5.73
C LYS A 81 0.91 3.22 -5.95
N LEU A 82 0.59 2.17 -5.19
CA LEU A 82 1.38 0.93 -5.18
C LEU A 82 0.87 -0.14 -6.14
N LYS A 83 -0.37 -0.02 -6.62
CA LYS A 83 -0.97 -0.93 -7.62
C LYS A 83 -0.85 -2.42 -7.24
N ILE A 84 -1.03 -2.77 -5.97
CA ILE A 84 -0.95 -4.16 -5.50
C ILE A 84 -2.18 -4.93 -5.99
N ARG A 85 -1.97 -5.96 -6.83
CA ARG A 85 -3.04 -6.79 -7.42
C ARG A 85 -3.02 -8.24 -6.92
N ASN A 86 -1.89 -8.70 -6.38
CA ASN A 86 -1.71 -10.06 -5.92
C ASN A 86 -0.69 -10.11 -4.77
N GLN A 87 -0.48 -11.30 -4.19
CA GLN A 87 0.47 -11.49 -3.10
C GLN A 87 1.91 -11.21 -3.51
N THR A 88 2.30 -11.52 -4.75
CA THR A 88 3.64 -11.20 -5.28
C THR A 88 3.88 -9.69 -5.31
N ASP A 89 2.88 -8.89 -5.70
CA ASP A 89 2.98 -7.43 -5.67
C ASP A 89 3.12 -6.91 -4.24
N LEU A 90 2.38 -7.51 -3.28
CA LEU A 90 2.46 -7.17 -1.86
C LEU A 90 3.86 -7.45 -1.29
N LEU A 91 4.40 -8.65 -1.54
CA LEU A 91 5.76 -9.02 -1.14
C LEU A 91 6.80 -8.02 -1.67
N ASN A 92 6.69 -7.65 -2.95
CA ASN A 92 7.61 -6.70 -3.58
C ASN A 92 7.43 -5.27 -3.04
N ALA A 93 6.19 -4.84 -2.80
CA ALA A 93 5.91 -3.53 -2.22
C ALA A 93 6.51 -3.40 -0.82
N LEU A 94 6.31 -4.41 0.05
CA LEU A 94 6.89 -4.41 1.37
C LEU A 94 8.43 -4.52 1.37
N SER A 95 9.01 -5.28 0.43
CA SER A 95 10.46 -5.28 0.25
C SER A 95 11.01 -3.89 -0.07
N LYS A 96 10.31 -3.11 -0.91
CA LYS A 96 10.67 -1.72 -1.21
C LYS A 96 10.45 -0.79 -0.01
N LEU A 97 9.47 -1.07 0.84
CA LEU A 97 9.24 -0.36 2.11
C LEU A 97 10.20 -0.79 3.23
N GLY A 98 11.16 -1.67 2.93
CA GLY A 98 12.21 -2.04 3.87
C GLY A 98 11.86 -3.21 4.78
N PHE A 99 10.95 -4.10 4.36
CA PHE A 99 10.64 -5.35 5.07
C PHE A 99 11.15 -6.59 4.34
N GLU A 100 11.30 -7.68 5.08
CA GLU A 100 11.58 -9.03 4.64
C GLU A 100 10.38 -9.90 4.97
N TYR A 101 10.04 -10.81 4.05
CA TYR A 101 9.08 -11.86 4.32
C TYR A 101 9.67 -12.85 5.32
N VAL A 102 8.87 -13.25 6.31
CA VAL A 102 9.27 -14.24 7.33
C VAL A 102 8.48 -15.52 7.15
N ASP A 103 7.15 -15.43 7.18
CA ASP A 103 6.28 -16.60 7.18
C ASP A 103 4.84 -16.24 6.75
N ALA A 104 4.02 -17.26 6.50
CA ALA A 104 2.60 -17.12 6.20
C ALA A 104 1.78 -18.25 6.83
N TYR A 105 0.63 -17.91 7.38
CA TYR A 105 -0.31 -18.86 7.96
C TYR A 105 -1.75 -18.53 7.56
N ASN A 106 -2.61 -19.55 7.56
CA ASN A 106 -4.02 -19.36 7.24
C ASN A 106 -4.66 -18.46 8.29
N ALA A 107 -5.31 -17.39 7.84
CA ALA A 107 -6.18 -16.62 8.73
C ALA A 107 -7.44 -17.45 8.91
N THR A 108 -7.69 -17.96 10.12
CA THR A 108 -8.84 -18.81 10.41
C THR A 108 -10.11 -18.11 9.93
N ALA A 109 -10.69 -18.58 8.83
CA ALA A 109 -12.02 -18.18 8.43
C ALA A 109 -12.93 -18.81 9.48
N GLY A 110 -13.45 -18.01 10.42
CA GLY A 110 -14.43 -18.51 11.38
C GLY A 110 -15.52 -19.24 10.63
N THR A 111 -15.59 -20.55 10.80
CA THR A 111 -16.70 -21.37 10.36
C THR A 111 -17.91 -20.88 11.15
N LEU A 112 -18.84 -20.19 10.48
CA LEU A 112 -20.19 -20.02 10.98
C LEU A 112 -20.89 -21.40 10.92
N GLY A 113 -20.49 -22.30 11.80
CA GLY A 113 -21.16 -23.57 12.05
C GLY A 113 -22.18 -23.38 13.14
N VAL A 114 -23.42 -23.04 12.76
CA VAL A 114 -24.55 -23.08 13.69
C VAL A 114 -25.09 -24.51 13.70
N GLY A 115 -24.63 -25.30 14.68
CA GLY A 115 -25.38 -26.42 15.24
C GLY A 115 -25.22 -27.80 14.59
N GLY A 116 -24.53 -28.69 15.31
CA GLY A 116 -24.98 -30.07 15.52
C GLY A 116 -24.15 -31.18 14.88
N GLY A 117 -23.20 -31.73 15.64
CA GLY A 117 -22.76 -33.13 15.53
C GLY A 117 -21.83 -33.45 14.36
N ASP A 118 -20.64 -33.92 14.73
CA ASP A 118 -19.55 -34.42 13.88
C ASP A 118 -19.00 -33.45 12.83
N ASP A 119 -17.68 -33.40 12.75
CA ASP A 119 -16.90 -32.52 11.89
C ASP A 119 -17.26 -32.72 10.41
N ILE A 120 -18.25 -31.96 9.93
CA ILE A 120 -18.54 -31.81 8.52
C ILE A 120 -17.71 -30.62 8.05
N ASP A 121 -16.58 -30.90 7.40
CA ASP A 121 -15.91 -29.94 6.53
C ASP A 121 -16.87 -29.60 5.38
N ILE A 122 -17.59 -28.48 5.52
CA ILE A 122 -18.49 -27.97 4.46
C ILE A 122 -17.63 -27.37 3.35
N PHE A 123 -17.12 -28.23 2.47
CA PHE A 123 -16.43 -27.93 1.20
C PHE A 123 -17.33 -27.27 0.14
N GLY A 124 -18.34 -26.49 0.55
CA GLY A 124 -19.34 -25.89 -0.35
C GLY A 124 -19.49 -24.38 -0.24
N SER A 125 -18.93 -23.75 0.79
CA SER A 125 -18.88 -22.29 0.87
C SER A 125 -17.64 -21.83 0.15
N GLU A 126 -17.84 -21.23 -1.01
CA GLU A 126 -16.96 -20.36 -1.77
C GLU A 126 -15.85 -19.68 -0.91
N ALA A 127 -14.81 -20.42 -0.50
CA ALA A 127 -13.94 -20.03 0.59
C ALA A 127 -13.11 -18.82 0.19
N LYS A 128 -13.31 -17.70 0.89
CA LYS A 128 -12.42 -16.55 0.79
C LYS A 128 -11.07 -16.99 1.35
N TYR A 129 -10.12 -17.29 0.47
CA TYR A 129 -8.75 -17.59 0.87
C TYR A 129 -8.16 -16.35 1.55
N ARG A 130 -7.92 -16.47 2.86
CA ARG A 130 -7.33 -15.44 3.71
C ARG A 130 -6.01 -15.95 4.27
N ILE A 131 -4.94 -15.23 4.03
CA ILE A 131 -3.59 -15.60 4.47
C ILE A 131 -3.01 -14.44 5.27
N ASN A 132 -2.57 -14.71 6.49
CA ASN A 132 -1.76 -13.79 7.29
C ASN A 132 -0.30 -13.97 6.89
N MET A 133 0.34 -12.88 6.49
CA MET A 133 1.74 -12.84 6.06
C MET A 133 2.53 -12.00 7.07
N VAL A 134 3.60 -12.58 7.60
CA VAL A 134 4.47 -11.95 8.59
C VAL A 134 5.67 -11.33 7.89
N PHE A 135 5.90 -10.06 8.20
CA PHE A 135 7.00 -9.28 7.68
C PHE A 135 7.83 -8.72 8.83
N ARG A 136 9.15 -8.67 8.64
CA ARG A 136 10.09 -8.07 9.58
C ARG A 136 10.89 -6.99 8.88
N LYS A 137 11.15 -5.85 9.51
CA LYS A 137 12.04 -4.81 8.95
C LYS A 137 13.35 -5.44 8.47
N LYS A 138 13.96 -5.00 7.36
CA LYS A 138 15.30 -5.45 6.95
C LYS A 138 16.32 -5.12 8.02
N THR A 139 17.38 -5.92 8.11
CA THR A 139 18.47 -5.72 9.09
C THR A 139 19.03 -4.29 9.09
N SER A 140 19.05 -3.61 7.94
CA SER A 140 19.50 -2.22 7.80
C SER A 140 18.66 -1.19 8.56
N PHE A 141 17.43 -1.53 8.97
CA PHE A 141 16.49 -0.63 9.67
C PHE A 141 16.24 -1.06 11.13
N ARG A 142 17.03 -1.99 11.66
CA ARG A 142 16.91 -2.50 13.04
C ARG A 142 17.97 -1.92 13.99
N ASN A 143 18.91 -1.12 13.47
CA ASN A 143 20.09 -0.63 14.19
C ASN A 143 20.03 0.88 14.39
#